data_AF-A0A3D3KNU0-F1
#
_entry.id   AF-A0A3D3KNU0-F1
#
_cell.length_a   1.000
_cell.length_b   1.000
_cell.length_c   1.000
_cell.angle_alpha   90.00
_cell.angle_beta   90.00
_cell.angle_gamma   90.00
#
_symmetry.space_group_name_H-M   'P 1'
#
loop_
_entity.id
_entity.type
_entity.pdbx_description
1 polymer ?
#
loop_
_entity_poly.entity_id
_entity_poly.type
_entity_poly.pdbx_seq_one_letter_code
_entity_poly.pdbx_strand_id
1 'polypeptide(L)'
;MQLQLLKTVELNAARQNVINAIDAERSAQQQVRIAELEAQFAAEKAKFLATEFFNPQLWSFLAQEVKKNYRIYLTYGTIAAWLAQRALEFERGIEPRRRFADSGPDSNGSGLNVVRFDYFQPAHQGLLGADALLRDIATLENEKFLNEQRKKQITKVISLASRHPFDFAQFLETGILPFATGLDEFDEDYPGHFQRRIRNVRLNLFGLIGQEGIKATLTCSGISQVVVREFVEENGQVVPMFVAKSLRRLPEGIALTNPQGGGIGPVPLMPEGEMLNPFEGHGVAAQWIFEMPKYANKIDYNTITDIQILIDYTALDDSDYRQEVIRRLPRQRGAVRTFSFRLEFPDALFHLKDSPLPLNMVRTSDNFTGLYTLAVETEKQDFPPNEQGRKLKDVVLYIRSKGKDFSPLKIKMISRSKLSSLGIEESGLVPGSFEDADTPPPDKIKKPNYIGRWQVSQASVVDVIDRWYILISPNEPENDNFLKKDLSGNPILVNGNKVFDFSEIEDVILGLNYTYVAPLPQA
;
A
#
# COMPACT_ATOMS: atom_id res chain seq x y z
N MET A 1 138.61 -11.12 -14.57
CA MET A 1 137.86 -10.15 -13.73
C MET A 1 136.42 -9.96 -14.21
N GLN A 2 136.13 -9.84 -15.52
CA GLN A 2 134.77 -9.68 -16.05
C GLN A 2 133.80 -10.87 -15.80
N LEU A 3 134.30 -12.12 -15.79
CA LEU A 3 133.48 -13.33 -15.56
C LEU A 3 132.98 -13.49 -14.11
N GLN A 4 133.67 -12.93 -13.11
CA GLN A 4 133.22 -12.94 -11.71
C GLN A 4 132.15 -11.86 -11.45
N LEU A 5 132.28 -10.70 -12.11
CA LEU A 5 131.30 -9.61 -12.07
C LEU A 5 129.95 -10.03 -12.70
N LEU A 6 129.97 -10.74 -13.84
CA LEU A 6 128.77 -11.25 -14.49
C LEU A 6 128.01 -12.24 -13.60
N LYS A 7 128.73 -13.15 -12.94
CA LYS A 7 128.18 -14.14 -12.00
C LYS A 7 127.51 -13.49 -10.78
N THR A 8 128.07 -12.39 -10.27
CA THR A 8 127.47 -11.63 -9.15
C THR A 8 126.22 -10.85 -9.56
N VAL A 9 126.17 -10.33 -10.80
CA VAL A 9 125.01 -9.62 -11.34
C VAL A 9 123.86 -10.58 -11.62
N GLU A 10 124.13 -11.75 -12.22
CA GLU A 10 123.11 -12.80 -12.44
C GLU A 10 122.56 -13.36 -11.11
N LEU A 11 123.41 -13.52 -10.10
CA LEU A 11 123.00 -13.99 -8.78
C LEU A 11 122.15 -12.96 -8.03
N ASN A 12 122.44 -11.66 -8.19
CA ASN A 12 121.61 -10.57 -7.66
C ASN A 12 120.27 -10.45 -8.41
N ALA A 13 120.26 -10.63 -9.74
CA ALA A 13 119.03 -10.67 -10.53
C ALA A 13 118.14 -11.87 -10.16
N ALA A 14 118.74 -13.05 -9.94
CA ALA A 14 118.02 -14.23 -9.46
C ALA A 14 117.44 -14.02 -8.05
N ARG A 15 118.19 -13.40 -7.13
CA ARG A 15 117.67 -13.00 -5.80
C ARG A 15 116.51 -12.02 -5.89
N GLN A 16 116.60 -11.03 -6.78
CA GLN A 16 115.52 -10.06 -7.00
C GLN A 16 114.26 -10.74 -7.57
N ASN A 17 114.42 -11.69 -8.49
CA ASN A 17 113.31 -12.48 -9.03
C ASN A 17 112.64 -13.34 -7.95
N VAL A 18 113.41 -13.92 -7.03
CA VAL A 18 112.87 -14.66 -5.87
C VAL A 18 112.07 -13.73 -4.95
N ILE A 19 112.58 -12.52 -4.67
CA ILE A 19 111.86 -11.53 -3.85
C ILE A 19 110.54 -11.12 -4.54
N ASN A 20 110.59 -10.82 -5.84
CA ASN A 20 109.40 -10.47 -6.61
C ASN A 20 108.37 -11.61 -6.65
N ALA A 21 108.82 -12.87 -6.73
CA ALA A 21 107.94 -14.04 -6.68
C ALA A 21 107.29 -14.21 -5.30
N ILE A 22 108.04 -13.97 -4.21
CA ILE A 22 107.52 -13.99 -2.84
C ILE A 22 106.51 -12.84 -2.62
N ASP A 23 106.79 -11.65 -3.14
CA ASP A 23 105.86 -10.51 -3.05
C ASP A 23 104.60 -10.73 -3.89
N ALA A 24 104.73 -11.35 -5.08
CA ALA A 24 103.60 -11.77 -5.89
C ALA A 24 102.75 -12.85 -5.19
N GLU A 25 103.37 -13.83 -4.54
CA GLU A 25 102.68 -14.83 -3.71
C GLU A 25 101.92 -14.16 -2.55
N ARG A 26 102.56 -13.23 -1.83
CA ARG A 26 101.93 -12.49 -0.74
C ARG A 26 100.76 -11.63 -1.23
N SER A 27 100.90 -10.96 -2.38
CA SER A 27 99.83 -10.20 -3.02
C SER A 27 98.67 -11.10 -3.45
N ALA A 28 98.96 -12.28 -4.00
CA ALA A 28 97.94 -13.26 -4.37
C ALA A 28 97.20 -13.79 -3.13
N GLN A 29 97.93 -14.10 -2.05
CA GLN A 29 97.33 -14.49 -0.76
C GLN A 29 96.45 -13.37 -0.17
N GLN A 30 96.86 -12.11 -0.29
CA GLN A 30 96.03 -10.96 0.11
C GLN A 30 94.77 -10.82 -0.75
N GLN A 31 94.87 -11.02 -2.07
CA GLN A 31 93.71 -11.01 -2.97
C GLN A 31 92.71 -12.13 -2.64
N VAL A 32 93.19 -13.35 -2.35
CA VAL A 32 92.34 -14.45 -1.90
C VAL A 32 91.61 -14.06 -0.61
N ARG A 33 92.32 -13.46 0.36
CA ARG A 33 91.72 -13.03 1.63
C ARG A 33 90.71 -11.89 1.47
N ILE A 34 90.96 -10.95 0.56
CA ILE A 34 89.99 -9.89 0.22
C ILE A 34 88.73 -10.52 -0.40
N ALA A 35 88.89 -11.43 -1.37
CA ALA A 35 87.78 -12.13 -1.99
C ALA A 35 86.96 -12.97 -0.97
N GLU A 36 87.63 -13.63 -0.01
CA GLU A 36 86.97 -14.34 1.08
C GLU A 36 86.16 -13.40 1.98
N LEU A 37 86.71 -12.24 2.35
CA LEU A 37 86.02 -11.24 3.16
C LEU A 37 84.85 -10.62 2.39
N GLU A 38 84.98 -10.36 1.09
CA GLU A 38 83.90 -9.89 0.24
C GLU A 38 82.77 -10.92 0.13
N ALA A 39 83.12 -12.20 0.00
CA ALA A 39 82.15 -13.29 0.00
C ALA A 39 81.42 -13.42 1.34
N GLN A 40 82.14 -13.33 2.46
CA GLN A 40 81.55 -13.32 3.81
C GLN A 40 80.64 -12.11 4.00
N PHE A 41 81.09 -10.92 3.62
CA PHE A 41 80.31 -9.69 3.71
C PHE A 41 79.03 -9.74 2.85
N ALA A 42 79.13 -10.24 1.61
CA ALA A 42 77.96 -10.43 0.76
C ALA A 42 76.97 -11.43 1.34
N ALA A 43 77.46 -12.53 1.94
CA ALA A 43 76.62 -13.52 2.61
C ALA A 43 75.94 -12.96 3.87
N GLU A 44 76.65 -12.19 4.69
CA GLU A 44 76.09 -11.52 5.87
C GLU A 44 75.05 -10.47 5.48
N LYS A 45 75.32 -9.67 4.44
CA LYS A 45 74.37 -8.69 3.91
C LYS A 45 73.11 -9.35 3.36
N ALA A 46 73.24 -10.46 2.62
CA ALA A 46 72.10 -11.22 2.13
C ALA A 46 71.28 -11.81 3.29
N LYS A 47 71.95 -12.35 4.31
CA LYS A 47 71.30 -12.86 5.52
C LYS A 47 70.56 -11.76 6.26
N PHE A 48 71.18 -10.58 6.42
CA PHE A 48 70.57 -9.41 7.03
C PHE A 48 69.30 -8.98 6.29
N LEU A 49 69.37 -8.80 4.97
CA LEU A 49 68.22 -8.42 4.14
C LEU A 49 67.09 -9.46 4.15
N ALA A 50 67.41 -10.75 4.32
CA ALA A 50 66.41 -11.81 4.45
C ALA A 50 65.72 -11.82 5.82
N THR A 51 66.46 -11.49 6.88
CA THR A 51 65.94 -11.42 8.26
C THR A 51 65.26 -10.10 8.60
N GLU A 52 65.48 -9.06 7.79
CA GLU A 52 64.82 -7.77 7.96
C GLU A 52 63.30 -7.94 7.91
N PHE A 53 62.59 -7.20 8.75
CA PHE A 53 61.14 -7.31 8.87
C PHE A 53 60.42 -7.01 7.54
N PHE A 54 60.82 -5.93 6.85
CA PHE A 54 60.27 -5.53 5.55
C PHE A 54 60.93 -6.26 4.37
N ASN A 55 61.00 -7.58 4.46
CA ASN A 55 61.51 -8.41 3.38
C ASN A 55 60.52 -8.50 2.18
N PRO A 56 60.97 -8.94 1.00
CA PRO A 56 60.11 -9.07 -0.18
C PRO A 56 58.89 -9.99 0.01
N GLN A 57 59.01 -10.99 0.90
CA GLN A 57 57.92 -11.91 1.23
C GLN A 57 56.79 -11.18 1.96
N LEU A 58 57.12 -10.33 2.94
CA LEU A 58 56.14 -9.52 3.66
C LEU A 58 55.47 -8.51 2.71
N TRP A 59 56.23 -7.84 1.83
CA TRP A 59 55.64 -6.93 0.84
C TRP A 59 54.66 -7.65 -0.10
N SER A 60 55.00 -8.86 -0.54
CA SER A 60 54.11 -9.68 -1.39
C SER A 60 52.85 -10.10 -0.65
N PHE A 61 52.97 -10.48 0.63
CA PHE A 61 51.84 -10.79 1.49
C PHE A 61 50.93 -9.55 1.69
N LEU A 62 51.50 -8.41 2.06
CA LEU A 62 50.76 -7.15 2.23
C LEU A 62 50.05 -6.74 0.94
N ALA A 63 50.72 -6.84 -0.22
CA ALA A 63 50.10 -6.53 -1.51
C ALA A 63 48.91 -7.46 -1.82
N GLN A 64 49.01 -8.76 -1.50
CA GLN A 64 47.91 -9.70 -1.66
C GLN A 64 46.73 -9.37 -0.72
N GLU A 65 47.00 -9.09 0.55
CA GLU A 65 45.96 -8.75 1.52
C GLU A 65 45.28 -7.41 1.19
N VAL A 66 46.05 -6.38 0.84
CA VAL A 66 45.50 -5.08 0.39
C VAL A 66 44.63 -5.27 -0.85
N LYS A 67 45.07 -6.09 -1.82
CA LYS A 67 44.29 -6.37 -3.03
C LYS A 67 42.98 -7.11 -2.72
N LYS A 68 43.00 -8.09 -1.81
CA LYS A 68 41.79 -8.80 -1.36
C LYS A 68 40.82 -7.83 -0.70
N ASN A 69 41.29 -7.02 0.25
CA ASN A 69 40.48 -6.03 0.95
C ASN A 69 39.89 -4.99 -0.02
N TYR A 70 40.70 -4.46 -0.92
CA TYR A 70 40.26 -3.52 -1.95
C TYR A 70 39.11 -4.09 -2.79
N ARG A 71 39.22 -5.34 -3.26
CA ARG A 71 38.17 -5.99 -4.04
C ARG A 71 36.86 -6.13 -3.25
N ILE A 72 36.93 -6.49 -1.97
CA ILE A 72 35.76 -6.63 -1.11
C ILE A 72 35.07 -5.28 -0.94
N TYR A 73 35.82 -4.24 -0.54
CA TYR A 73 35.25 -2.90 -0.33
C TYR A 73 34.70 -2.28 -1.60
N LEU A 74 35.38 -2.46 -2.74
CA LEU A 74 34.87 -2.00 -4.03
C LEU A 74 33.55 -2.70 -4.37
N THR A 75 33.41 -3.99 -4.06
CA THR A 75 32.16 -4.73 -4.27
C THR A 75 31.03 -4.19 -3.38
N TYR A 76 31.30 -3.95 -2.10
CA TYR A 76 30.31 -3.34 -1.19
C TYR A 76 29.88 -1.94 -1.64
N GLY A 77 30.84 -1.09 -2.02
CA GLY A 77 30.55 0.24 -2.57
C GLY A 77 29.71 0.16 -3.84
N THR A 78 30.01 -0.80 -4.73
CA THR A 78 29.24 -1.01 -5.96
C THR A 78 27.80 -1.43 -5.66
N ILE A 79 27.59 -2.34 -4.70
CA ILE A 79 26.25 -2.77 -4.28
C ILE A 79 25.48 -1.60 -3.67
N ALA A 80 26.11 -0.81 -2.80
CA ALA A 80 25.49 0.36 -2.19
C ALA A 80 25.09 1.41 -3.25
N ALA A 81 25.98 1.72 -4.19
CA ALA A 81 25.68 2.65 -5.29
C ALA A 81 24.54 2.13 -6.18
N TRP A 82 24.51 0.82 -6.45
CA TRP A 82 23.43 0.21 -7.21
C TRP A 82 22.08 0.27 -6.46
N LEU A 83 22.08 0.06 -5.14
CA LEU A 83 20.89 0.25 -4.31
C LEU A 83 20.42 1.72 -4.33
N ALA A 84 21.36 2.68 -4.27
CA ALA A 84 21.04 4.10 -4.39
C ALA A 84 20.42 4.43 -5.76
N GLN A 85 20.93 3.85 -6.86
CA GLN A 85 20.33 4.01 -8.18
C GLN A 85 18.89 3.48 -8.20
N ARG A 86 18.64 2.30 -7.61
CA ARG A 86 17.29 1.72 -7.53
C ARG A 86 16.34 2.55 -6.66
N ALA A 87 16.84 3.12 -5.57
CA ALA A 87 16.06 4.03 -4.74
C ALA A 87 15.63 5.27 -5.54
N LEU A 88 16.55 5.87 -6.31
CA LEU A 88 16.23 7.02 -7.17
C LEU A 88 15.24 6.66 -8.29
N GLU A 89 15.41 5.51 -8.96
CA GLU A 89 14.47 5.00 -9.96
C GLU A 89 13.07 4.82 -9.34
N PHE A 90 13.00 4.24 -8.14
CA PHE A 90 11.76 4.05 -7.40
C PHE A 90 11.12 5.40 -7.07
N GLU A 91 11.85 6.36 -6.51
CA GLU A 91 11.34 7.70 -6.18
C GLU A 91 10.79 8.45 -7.40
N ARG A 92 11.41 8.25 -8.57
CA ARG A 92 11.02 8.83 -9.86
C ARG A 92 9.93 8.03 -10.59
N GLY A 93 9.59 6.82 -10.13
CA GLY A 93 8.62 5.96 -10.80
C GLY A 93 9.09 5.45 -12.17
N ILE A 94 10.40 5.40 -12.37
CA ILE A 94 11.02 4.87 -13.60
C ILE A 94 11.22 3.38 -13.41
N GLU A 95 10.98 2.59 -14.47
CA GLU A 95 11.23 1.16 -14.39
C GLU A 95 12.72 0.84 -14.40
N PRO A 96 13.20 -0.02 -13.49
CA PRO A 96 14.57 -0.50 -13.53
C PRO A 96 14.82 -1.26 -14.84
N ARG A 97 15.93 -0.99 -15.51
CA ARG A 97 16.36 -1.82 -16.63
C ARG A 97 16.59 -3.25 -16.13
N ARG A 98 15.89 -4.23 -16.70
CA ARG A 98 16.11 -5.66 -16.41
C ARG A 98 17.42 -6.10 -17.06
N ARG A 99 18.54 -5.87 -16.38
CA ARG A 99 19.89 -6.17 -16.91
C ARG A 99 20.18 -7.68 -17.10
N PHE A 100 19.28 -8.57 -16.65
CA PHE A 100 19.41 -10.03 -16.76
C PHE A 100 18.32 -10.70 -17.62
N ALA A 101 17.44 -9.93 -18.27
CA ALA A 101 16.58 -10.47 -19.33
C ALA A 101 17.42 -10.47 -20.62
N ASP A 102 17.40 -11.60 -21.32
CA ASP A 102 18.17 -11.88 -22.53
C ASP A 102 18.27 -10.65 -23.44
N SER A 103 19.49 -10.26 -23.76
CA SER A 103 19.85 -9.02 -24.46
C SER A 103 19.37 -9.05 -25.90
N GLY A 104 18.12 -8.62 -26.12
CA GLY A 104 17.62 -8.15 -27.39
C GLY A 104 17.74 -6.62 -27.53
N PRO A 105 17.76 -6.06 -28.75
CA PRO A 105 17.80 -4.60 -29.00
C PRO A 105 16.61 -3.83 -28.39
N ASP A 106 15.54 -4.53 -28.03
CA ASP A 106 14.27 -3.99 -27.54
C ASP A 106 14.14 -4.00 -26.01
N SER A 107 15.26 -3.98 -25.27
CA SER A 107 15.24 -3.81 -23.80
C SER A 107 14.92 -2.35 -23.42
N ASN A 108 13.71 -1.91 -23.79
CA ASN A 108 13.13 -0.58 -23.65
C ASN A 108 12.84 -0.16 -22.18
N GLY A 109 13.72 -0.51 -21.25
CA GLY A 109 13.65 0.04 -19.90
C GLY A 109 14.14 1.49 -19.90
N SER A 110 13.31 2.41 -19.43
CA SER A 110 13.66 3.83 -19.20
C SER A 110 14.61 4.03 -18.00
N GLY A 111 14.99 2.95 -17.30
CA GLY A 111 15.85 2.98 -16.12
C GLY A 111 17.22 3.62 -16.33
N LEU A 112 17.78 4.12 -15.24
CA LEU A 112 19.09 4.77 -15.22
C LEU A 112 20.18 3.71 -15.49
N ASN A 113 21.26 4.11 -16.16
CA ASN A 113 22.40 3.23 -16.41
C ASN A 113 23.71 3.92 -16.01
N VAL A 114 23.78 4.34 -14.75
CA VAL A 114 24.91 5.10 -14.23
C VAL A 114 25.89 4.17 -13.53
N VAL A 115 25.41 3.32 -12.61
CA VAL A 115 26.26 2.42 -11.85
C VAL A 115 26.55 1.14 -12.64
N ARG A 116 27.83 0.78 -12.72
CA ARG A 116 28.33 -0.42 -13.40
C ARG A 116 28.70 -1.52 -12.39
N PHE A 117 29.04 -2.72 -12.87
CA PHE A 117 29.54 -3.80 -11.99
C PHE A 117 30.98 -4.21 -12.33
N ASP A 118 31.59 -3.59 -13.33
CA ASP A 118 32.91 -3.89 -13.89
C ASP A 118 34.01 -2.91 -13.42
N TYR A 119 33.81 -2.26 -12.27
CA TYR A 119 34.79 -1.32 -11.70
C TYR A 119 36.13 -1.97 -11.36
N PHE A 120 36.15 -3.29 -11.10
CA PHE A 120 37.39 -4.03 -10.92
C PHE A 120 37.91 -4.52 -12.29
N GLN A 121 38.81 -3.77 -12.91
CA GLN A 121 39.44 -4.17 -14.18
C GLN A 121 40.65 -5.09 -13.94
N PRO A 122 40.63 -6.36 -14.38
CA PRO A 122 41.73 -7.30 -14.13
C PRO A 122 43.07 -6.84 -14.74
N ALA A 123 43.03 -6.18 -15.90
CA ALA A 123 44.21 -5.69 -16.62
C ALA A 123 45.06 -4.71 -15.80
N HIS A 124 44.43 -3.90 -14.95
CA HIS A 124 45.09 -2.92 -14.09
C HIS A 124 45.00 -3.30 -12.61
N GLN A 125 44.73 -4.58 -12.31
CA GLN A 125 44.52 -5.08 -10.95
C GLN A 125 43.44 -4.33 -10.14
N GLY A 126 42.49 -3.69 -10.84
CA GLY A 126 41.43 -2.88 -10.26
C GLY A 126 41.84 -1.47 -9.82
N LEU A 127 43.06 -1.01 -10.11
CA LEU A 127 43.48 0.37 -9.81
C LEU A 127 42.51 1.38 -10.44
N LEU A 128 42.22 2.47 -9.71
CA LEU A 128 41.24 3.52 -10.05
C LEU A 128 39.76 3.07 -10.13
N GLY A 129 39.46 1.81 -9.81
CA GLY A 129 38.07 1.32 -9.77
C GLY A 129 37.18 2.10 -8.79
N ALA A 130 37.72 2.45 -7.62
CA ALA A 130 37.03 3.27 -6.63
C ALA A 130 36.76 4.70 -7.13
N ASP A 131 37.73 5.34 -7.80
CA ASP A 131 37.55 6.68 -8.37
C ASP A 131 36.49 6.68 -9.48
N ALA A 132 36.47 5.64 -10.31
CA ALA A 132 35.45 5.45 -11.33
C ALA A 132 34.05 5.26 -10.71
N LEU A 133 33.94 4.51 -9.61
CA LEU A 133 32.69 4.35 -8.87
C LEU A 133 32.24 5.69 -8.26
N LEU A 134 33.14 6.45 -7.63
CA LEU A 134 32.83 7.76 -7.04
C LEU A 134 32.32 8.75 -8.09
N ARG A 135 32.94 8.78 -9.27
CA ARG A 135 32.47 9.62 -10.39
C ARG A 135 31.05 9.25 -10.82
N ASP A 136 30.75 7.95 -10.91
CA ASP A 136 29.41 7.48 -11.30
C ASP A 136 28.38 7.80 -10.18
N ILE A 137 28.75 7.73 -8.90
CA ILE A 137 27.91 8.20 -7.78
C ILE A 137 27.62 9.70 -7.88
N ALA A 138 28.62 10.53 -8.16
CA ALA A 138 28.43 11.97 -8.35
C ALA A 138 27.52 12.27 -9.57
N THR A 139 27.61 11.45 -10.61
CA THR A 139 26.70 11.53 -11.76
C THR A 139 25.26 11.21 -11.34
N LEU A 140 25.05 10.19 -10.51
CA LEU A 140 23.74 9.83 -9.97
C LEU A 140 23.14 10.94 -9.10
N GLU A 141 23.97 11.61 -8.29
CA GLU A 141 23.56 12.74 -7.47
C GLU A 141 23.13 13.94 -8.33
N ASN A 142 23.90 14.27 -9.37
CA ASN A 142 23.53 15.32 -10.31
C ASN A 142 22.23 14.99 -11.05
N GLU A 143 22.03 13.73 -11.46
CA GLU A 143 20.77 13.26 -12.05
C GLU A 143 19.58 13.43 -11.12
N LYS A 144 19.75 13.19 -9.81
CA LYS A 144 18.72 13.49 -8.81
C LYS A 144 18.43 14.99 -8.79
N PHE A 145 19.45 15.81 -8.59
CA PHE A 145 19.30 17.27 -8.44
C PHE A 145 18.62 17.93 -9.65
N LEU A 146 19.00 17.54 -10.88
CA LEU A 146 18.47 18.13 -12.11
C LEU A 146 17.00 17.76 -12.38
N ASN A 147 16.57 16.57 -11.95
CA ASN A 147 15.23 16.05 -12.24
C ASN A 147 14.29 16.09 -11.04
N GLU A 148 14.76 16.56 -9.88
CA GLU A 148 13.96 16.64 -8.67
C GLU A 148 12.89 17.72 -8.82
N GLN A 149 11.64 17.32 -8.60
CA GLN A 149 10.49 18.20 -8.68
C GLN A 149 9.77 18.20 -7.35
N ARG A 150 9.30 19.38 -6.94
CA ARG A 150 8.49 19.50 -5.72
C ARG A 150 7.19 18.73 -5.91
N LYS A 151 7.02 17.67 -5.14
CA LYS A 151 5.75 16.93 -5.05
C LYS A 151 4.78 17.69 -4.16
N LYS A 152 3.51 17.71 -4.57
CA LYS A 152 2.40 18.19 -3.72
C LYS A 152 2.18 17.19 -2.61
N GLN A 153 1.93 17.66 -1.39
CA GLN A 153 1.60 16.84 -0.23
C GLN A 153 0.11 16.98 0.05
N ILE A 154 -0.62 15.88 0.08
CA ILE A 154 -2.08 15.85 0.24
C ILE A 154 -2.46 14.82 1.29
N THR A 155 -3.47 15.11 2.09
CA THR A 155 -4.13 14.15 2.98
C THR A 155 -5.53 13.89 2.44
N LYS A 156 -5.85 12.62 2.14
CA LYS A 156 -7.23 12.19 1.84
C LYS A 156 -7.79 11.43 3.03
N VAL A 157 -9.01 11.76 3.42
CA VAL A 157 -9.75 11.08 4.49
C VAL A 157 -10.88 10.28 3.86
N ILE A 158 -10.97 8.99 4.17
CA ILE A 158 -11.95 8.07 3.63
C ILE A 158 -12.68 7.42 4.80
N SER A 159 -13.99 7.65 4.90
CA SER A 159 -14.86 6.96 5.85
C SER A 159 -15.18 5.55 5.32
N LEU A 160 -14.79 4.52 6.08
CA LEU A 160 -15.04 3.14 5.72
C LEU A 160 -16.51 2.77 5.93
N ALA A 161 -17.22 3.38 6.89
CA ALA A 161 -18.64 3.13 7.08
C ALA A 161 -19.48 3.68 5.91
N SER A 162 -19.11 4.84 5.35
CA SER A 162 -19.79 5.41 4.18
C SER A 162 -19.36 4.73 2.88
N ARG A 163 -18.07 4.45 2.69
CA ARG A 163 -17.55 3.92 1.43
C ARG A 163 -17.75 2.41 1.26
N HIS A 164 -17.62 1.67 2.35
CA HIS A 164 -17.71 0.21 2.41
C HIS A 164 -18.75 -0.24 3.46
N PRO A 165 -20.01 0.16 3.32
CA PRO A 165 -21.03 -0.02 4.36
C PRO A 165 -21.31 -1.49 4.69
N PHE A 166 -21.30 -2.36 3.68
CA PHE A 166 -21.51 -3.79 3.86
C PHE A 166 -20.34 -4.45 4.61
N ASP A 167 -19.11 -4.18 4.17
CA ASP A 167 -17.91 -4.70 4.83
C ASP A 167 -17.77 -4.15 6.25
N PHE A 168 -18.18 -2.90 6.48
CA PHE A 168 -18.23 -2.29 7.80
C PHE A 168 -19.26 -2.97 8.72
N ALA A 169 -20.46 -3.27 8.22
CA ALA A 169 -21.46 -4.00 8.99
C ALA A 169 -20.97 -5.40 9.39
N GLN A 170 -20.32 -6.10 8.47
CA GLN A 170 -19.68 -7.39 8.73
C GLN A 170 -18.51 -7.26 9.72
N PHE A 171 -17.77 -6.15 9.69
CA PHE A 171 -16.73 -5.86 10.66
C PHE A 171 -17.28 -5.73 12.08
N LEU A 172 -18.45 -5.12 12.27
CA LEU A 172 -19.07 -5.04 13.60
C LEU A 172 -19.39 -6.43 14.18
N GLU A 173 -19.55 -7.45 13.34
CA GLU A 173 -19.77 -8.85 13.76
C GLU A 173 -18.48 -9.65 13.92
N THR A 174 -17.57 -9.54 12.96
CA THR A 174 -16.40 -10.42 12.84
C THR A 174 -15.12 -9.79 13.38
N GLY A 175 -15.03 -8.46 13.39
CA GLY A 175 -13.83 -7.71 13.66
C GLY A 175 -12.86 -7.62 12.47
N ILE A 176 -13.23 -8.04 11.26
CA ILE A 176 -12.38 -7.98 10.06
C ILE A 176 -13.05 -7.14 8.99
N LEU A 177 -12.33 -6.15 8.46
CA LEU A 177 -12.77 -5.23 7.42
C LEU A 177 -11.78 -5.24 6.25
N PRO A 178 -12.01 -6.05 5.21
CA PRO A 178 -11.26 -5.95 3.96
C PRO A 178 -11.79 -4.76 3.14
N PHE A 179 -10.90 -3.94 2.59
CA PHE A 179 -11.30 -2.83 1.72
C PHE A 179 -10.19 -2.51 0.70
N ALA A 180 -10.54 -1.74 -0.31
CA ALA A 180 -9.62 -1.36 -1.38
C ALA A 180 -9.77 0.11 -1.72
N THR A 181 -8.64 0.78 -1.91
CA THR A 181 -8.61 2.13 -2.45
C THR A 181 -8.35 2.05 -3.96
N GLY A 182 -9.15 2.76 -4.76
CA GLY A 182 -9.05 2.77 -6.22
C GLY A 182 -8.43 4.06 -6.76
N LEU A 183 -7.90 4.04 -7.98
CA LEU A 183 -7.34 5.26 -8.62
C LEU A 183 -8.40 6.33 -8.84
N ASP A 184 -9.61 5.91 -9.23
CA ASP A 184 -10.72 6.81 -9.53
C ASP A 184 -11.06 7.70 -8.33
N GLU A 185 -10.96 7.17 -7.11
CA GLU A 185 -11.25 7.92 -5.88
C GLU A 185 -10.29 9.10 -5.65
N PHE A 186 -9.06 9.02 -6.15
CA PHE A 186 -8.08 10.11 -6.09
C PHE A 186 -8.12 11.01 -7.32
N ASP A 187 -8.53 10.47 -8.48
CA ASP A 187 -8.78 11.24 -9.70
C ASP A 187 -9.99 12.17 -9.53
N GLU A 188 -10.98 11.77 -8.75
CA GLU A 188 -12.15 12.59 -8.43
C GLU A 188 -11.81 13.83 -7.58
N ASP A 189 -10.86 13.73 -6.65
CA ASP A 189 -10.42 14.86 -5.82
C ASP A 189 -9.54 15.84 -6.62
N TYR A 190 -8.55 15.27 -7.33
CA TYR A 190 -7.52 16.05 -8.03
C TYR A 190 -7.24 15.44 -9.41
N PRO A 191 -8.00 15.84 -10.45
CA PRO A 191 -7.73 15.40 -11.81
C PRO A 191 -6.40 16.01 -12.28
N GLY A 192 -5.50 15.17 -12.79
CA GLY A 192 -4.16 15.56 -13.25
C GLY A 192 -3.03 15.26 -12.27
N HIS A 193 -3.34 14.82 -11.05
CA HIS A 193 -2.31 14.33 -10.15
C HIS A 193 -1.84 12.94 -10.58
N PHE A 194 -0.54 12.75 -10.77
CA PHE A 194 0.05 11.46 -11.09
C PHE A 194 1.18 11.14 -10.12
N GLN A 195 1.73 9.92 -10.22
CA GLN A 195 2.76 9.40 -9.33
C GLN A 195 2.38 9.47 -7.85
N ARG A 196 1.08 9.29 -7.56
CA ARG A 196 0.52 9.37 -6.22
C ARG A 196 1.09 8.24 -5.34
N ARG A 197 1.92 8.60 -4.37
CA ARG A 197 2.62 7.66 -3.48
C ARG A 197 2.36 7.98 -2.02
N ILE A 198 2.02 6.95 -1.27
CA ILE A 198 1.76 7.04 0.17
C ILE A 198 3.04 7.49 0.87
N ARG A 199 2.91 8.47 1.76
CA ARG A 199 3.94 8.90 2.70
C ARG A 199 3.62 8.36 4.09
N ASN A 200 2.36 8.40 4.48
CA ASN A 200 1.90 7.92 5.78
C ASN A 200 0.43 7.50 5.73
N VAL A 201 0.04 6.59 6.61
CA VAL A 201 -1.35 6.14 6.78
C VAL A 201 -1.74 6.21 8.24
N ARG A 202 -2.91 6.80 8.49
CA ARG A 202 -3.51 6.90 9.82
C ARG A 202 -4.94 6.43 9.83
N LEU A 203 -5.39 5.92 10.97
CA LEU A 203 -6.77 5.52 11.18
C LEU A 203 -7.35 6.26 12.38
N ASN A 204 -8.58 6.73 12.24
CA ASN A 204 -9.38 7.25 13.33
C ASN A 204 -10.60 6.36 13.50
N LEU A 205 -10.80 5.85 14.71
CA LEU A 205 -11.97 5.07 15.08
C LEU A 205 -12.91 5.95 15.91
N PHE A 206 -14.16 6.04 15.47
CA PHE A 206 -15.21 6.78 16.14
C PHE A 206 -16.14 5.78 16.86
N GLY A 207 -16.18 5.87 18.18
CA GLY A 207 -17.04 5.02 19.02
C GLY A 207 -16.72 5.13 20.51
N LEU A 208 -17.44 4.38 21.35
CA LEU A 208 -17.17 4.33 22.79
C LEU A 208 -16.05 3.33 23.06
N ILE A 209 -14.85 3.85 23.32
CA ILE A 209 -13.64 3.06 23.51
C ILE A 209 -13.16 3.23 24.95
N GLY A 210 -12.73 2.12 25.56
CA GLY A 210 -12.19 2.12 26.91
C GLY A 210 -10.81 2.78 27.02
N GLN A 211 -10.35 2.98 28.25
CA GLN A 211 -9.04 3.60 28.54
C GLN A 211 -7.84 2.76 28.03
N GLU A 212 -8.02 1.45 27.85
CA GLU A 212 -6.98 0.53 27.33
C GLU A 212 -6.74 0.68 25.82
N GLY A 213 -7.53 1.51 25.14
CA GLY A 213 -7.49 1.73 23.70
C GLY A 213 -8.06 0.57 22.90
N ILE A 214 -7.52 0.36 21.70
CA ILE A 214 -7.90 -0.73 20.80
C ILE A 214 -6.70 -1.67 20.59
N LYS A 215 -6.95 -2.90 20.15
CA LYS A 215 -5.96 -3.86 19.67
C LYS A 215 -6.35 -4.21 18.25
N ALA A 216 -5.79 -3.48 17.29
CA ALA A 216 -6.08 -3.67 15.88
C ALA A 216 -4.81 -3.76 15.05
N THR A 217 -4.93 -4.31 13.84
CA THR A 217 -3.86 -4.41 12.86
C THR A 217 -4.38 -3.88 11.53
N LEU A 218 -3.63 -3.00 10.88
CA LEU A 218 -3.87 -2.63 9.49
C LEU A 218 -2.79 -3.27 8.63
N THR A 219 -3.19 -4.01 7.60
CA THR A 219 -2.30 -4.71 6.68
C THR A 219 -2.56 -4.26 5.25
N CYS A 220 -1.50 -4.01 4.49
CA CYS A 220 -1.54 -3.85 3.04
C CYS A 220 -1.06 -5.14 2.38
N SER A 221 -1.81 -5.70 1.43
CA SER A 221 -1.50 -7.00 0.82
C SER A 221 -0.23 -7.00 -0.07
N GLY A 222 0.37 -5.84 -0.30
CA GLY A 222 1.60 -5.65 -1.07
C GLY A 222 1.39 -5.38 -2.56
N ILE A 223 0.15 -5.42 -3.06
CA ILE A 223 -0.17 -5.00 -4.43
C ILE A 223 -0.79 -3.60 -4.38
N SER A 224 -0.15 -2.65 -5.06
CA SER A 224 -0.66 -1.28 -5.21
C SER A 224 -0.47 -0.77 -6.63
N GLN A 225 -1.15 0.30 -7.01
CA GLN A 225 -1.04 0.92 -8.33
C GLN A 225 -0.63 2.39 -8.24
N VAL A 226 0.23 2.80 -9.18
CA VAL A 226 0.68 4.18 -9.38
C VAL A 226 0.55 4.52 -10.85
N VAL A 227 0.01 5.69 -11.15
CA VAL A 227 0.05 6.25 -12.51
C VAL A 227 1.42 6.89 -12.73
N VAL A 228 2.15 6.46 -13.75
CA VAL A 228 3.43 7.05 -14.13
C VAL A 228 3.31 7.72 -15.49
N ARG A 229 4.15 8.74 -15.71
CA ARG A 229 4.28 9.40 -17.00
C ARG A 229 5.39 8.72 -17.79
N GLU A 230 5.04 8.23 -18.97
CA GLU A 230 5.96 7.69 -19.97
C GLU A 230 5.99 8.63 -21.17
N PHE A 231 7.06 8.55 -21.96
CA PHE A 231 7.16 9.30 -23.19
C PHE A 231 7.19 8.30 -24.34
N VAL A 232 6.24 8.42 -25.25
CA VAL A 232 6.10 7.55 -26.42
C VAL A 232 6.27 8.40 -27.67
N GLU A 233 6.96 7.87 -28.67
CA GLU A 233 7.01 8.48 -29.99
C GLU A 233 5.76 8.12 -30.78
N GLU A 234 4.93 9.10 -31.07
CA GLU A 234 3.76 8.98 -31.91
C GLU A 234 3.90 9.93 -33.10
N ASN A 235 3.87 9.40 -34.32
CA ASN A 235 4.03 10.17 -35.57
C ASN A 235 5.29 11.05 -35.63
N GLY A 236 6.40 10.62 -35.01
CA GLY A 236 7.66 11.36 -34.94
C GLY A 236 7.68 12.51 -33.93
N GLN A 237 6.65 12.62 -33.07
CA GLN A 237 6.61 13.53 -31.92
C GLN A 237 6.64 12.74 -30.61
N VAL A 238 7.38 13.25 -29.63
CA VAL A 238 7.42 12.66 -28.28
C VAL A 238 6.25 13.21 -27.47
N VAL A 239 5.29 12.35 -27.13
CA VAL A 239 4.07 12.70 -26.41
C VAL A 239 4.06 12.01 -25.04
N PRO A 240 3.63 12.69 -23.95
CA PRO A 240 3.47 12.05 -22.66
C PRO A 240 2.25 11.11 -22.66
N MET A 241 2.45 9.89 -22.14
CA MET A 241 1.40 8.90 -21.91
C MET A 241 1.34 8.55 -20.44
N PHE A 242 0.13 8.50 -19.86
CA PHE A 242 -0.06 8.19 -18.45
C PHE A 242 -0.57 6.76 -18.27
N VAL A 243 0.24 5.91 -17.63
CA VAL A 243 -0.03 4.48 -17.52
C VAL A 243 -0.11 4.07 -16.06
N ALA A 244 -1.17 3.33 -15.70
CA ALA A 244 -1.29 2.72 -14.38
C ALA A 244 -0.37 1.50 -14.28
N LYS A 245 0.62 1.56 -13.38
CA LYS A 245 1.55 0.47 -13.11
C LYS A 245 1.30 -0.15 -11.75
N SER A 246 1.40 -1.48 -11.71
CA SER A 246 1.27 -2.25 -10.47
C SER A 246 2.64 -2.38 -9.78
N LEU A 247 2.73 -1.86 -8.56
CA LEU A 247 3.83 -2.05 -7.65
C LEU A 247 3.57 -3.30 -6.79
N ARG A 248 4.56 -4.19 -6.71
CA ARG A 248 4.52 -5.39 -5.87
C ARG A 248 5.56 -5.29 -4.78
N ARG A 249 5.12 -5.37 -3.53
CA ARG A 249 5.93 -5.41 -2.32
C ARG A 249 5.52 -6.61 -1.47
N LEU A 250 6.34 -6.92 -0.49
CA LEU A 250 5.91 -7.84 0.56
C LEU A 250 4.74 -7.22 1.33
N PRO A 251 3.78 -8.03 1.81
CA PRO A 251 2.74 -7.53 2.68
C PRO A 251 3.35 -6.85 3.92
N GLU A 252 2.86 -5.66 4.22
CA GLU A 252 3.28 -4.86 5.37
C GLU A 252 2.07 -4.67 6.28
N GLY A 253 2.30 -4.55 7.58
CA GLY A 253 1.23 -4.29 8.54
C GLY A 253 1.72 -3.52 9.75
N ILE A 254 0.79 -2.78 10.36
CA ILE A 254 1.03 -2.02 11.59
C ILE A 254 0.04 -2.43 12.66
N ALA A 255 0.50 -2.48 13.91
CA ALA A 255 -0.36 -2.64 15.07
C ALA A 255 -0.82 -1.27 15.58
N LEU A 256 -2.09 -1.19 15.95
CA LEU A 256 -2.75 0.02 16.42
C LEU A 256 -3.24 -0.21 17.84
N THR A 257 -2.85 0.72 18.71
CA THR A 257 -3.19 0.69 20.12
C THR A 257 -4.13 1.83 20.54
N ASN A 258 -4.14 2.94 19.80
CA ASN A 258 -4.90 4.14 20.11
C ASN A 258 -6.06 4.34 19.12
N PRO A 259 -7.30 4.60 19.59
CA PRO A 259 -8.46 4.84 18.72
C PRO A 259 -8.44 6.16 17.94
N GLN A 260 -7.76 7.20 18.44
CA GLN A 260 -7.71 8.52 17.81
C GLN A 260 -6.30 8.75 17.26
N GLY A 261 -6.17 9.00 15.96
CA GLY A 261 -4.86 9.15 15.32
C GLY A 261 -4.05 7.85 15.29
N GLY A 262 -4.72 6.69 15.29
CA GLY A 262 -4.18 5.35 15.12
C GLY A 262 -3.60 5.14 13.72
N GLY A 263 -2.59 5.92 13.38
CA GLY A 263 -1.59 5.58 12.39
C GLY A 263 -0.21 5.75 12.97
N ILE A 264 0.78 5.75 12.09
CA ILE A 264 2.06 6.38 12.41
C ILE A 264 1.84 7.89 12.39
N GLY A 265 0.96 8.43 13.26
CA GLY A 265 1.16 9.79 13.73
C GLY A 265 2.54 9.81 14.36
N PRO A 266 3.36 10.85 14.14
CA PRO A 266 4.73 10.84 14.62
C PRO A 266 4.71 10.49 16.10
N VAL A 267 5.29 9.34 16.47
CA VAL A 267 5.81 9.20 17.82
C VAL A 267 6.70 10.44 17.95
N PRO A 268 6.45 11.37 18.88
CA PRO A 268 7.05 12.71 18.84
C PRO A 268 8.59 12.75 18.94
N LEU A 269 9.26 11.60 18.89
CA LEU A 269 10.65 11.37 19.22
C LEU A 269 11.33 10.29 18.36
N MET A 270 10.72 9.81 17.26
CA MET A 270 11.50 9.01 16.30
C MET A 270 12.22 9.96 15.33
N PRO A 271 13.57 10.01 15.32
CA PRO A 271 14.29 10.69 14.24
C PRO A 271 13.86 10.08 12.90
N GLU A 272 13.98 10.84 11.80
CA GLU A 272 13.86 10.25 10.46
C GLU A 272 14.77 9.01 10.42
N GLY A 273 14.14 7.83 10.44
CA GLY A 273 14.86 6.58 10.59
C GLY A 273 15.60 6.24 9.30
N GLU A 274 16.61 5.37 9.40
CA GLU A 274 17.25 4.77 8.21
C GLU A 274 16.28 3.92 7.37
N MET A 275 15.10 3.58 7.92
CA MET A 275 14.06 2.79 7.27
C MET A 275 12.86 3.65 6.89
N LEU A 276 12.23 3.30 5.76
CA LEU A 276 10.96 3.88 5.32
C LEU A 276 9.86 3.66 6.37
N ASN A 277 8.93 4.61 6.46
CA ASN A 277 7.72 4.41 7.26
C ASN A 277 6.90 3.24 6.67
N PRO A 278 6.12 2.50 7.50
CA PRO A 278 5.24 1.48 6.97
C PRO A 278 4.32 2.05 5.89
N PHE A 279 4.15 1.27 4.81
CA PHE A 279 3.41 1.66 3.61
C PHE A 279 4.02 2.78 2.76
N GLU A 280 5.06 3.47 3.22
CA GLU A 280 5.69 4.57 2.48
C GLU A 280 6.21 4.09 1.12
N GLY A 281 5.86 4.82 0.07
CA GLY A 281 6.23 4.51 -1.31
C GLY A 281 5.27 3.55 -2.03
N HIS A 282 4.27 2.96 -1.34
CA HIS A 282 3.18 2.26 -2.02
C HIS A 282 2.35 3.23 -2.88
N GLY A 283 1.69 2.69 -3.90
CA GLY A 283 0.67 3.42 -4.63
C GLY A 283 -0.58 3.66 -3.77
N VAL A 284 -1.29 4.75 -4.05
CA VAL A 284 -2.52 5.09 -3.32
C VAL A 284 -3.68 4.14 -3.59
N ALA A 285 -3.68 3.46 -4.73
CA ALA A 285 -4.64 2.41 -5.02
C ALA A 285 -4.09 1.07 -4.53
N ALA A 286 -4.60 0.55 -3.42
CA ALA A 286 -4.06 -0.62 -2.74
C ALA A 286 -5.16 -1.44 -2.06
N GLN A 287 -4.82 -2.65 -1.67
CA GLN A 287 -5.71 -3.59 -1.00
C GLN A 287 -5.35 -3.67 0.48
N TRP A 288 -6.33 -3.43 1.34
CA TRP A 288 -6.16 -3.27 2.78
C TRP A 288 -7.01 -4.27 3.54
N ILE A 289 -6.52 -4.66 4.71
CA ILE A 289 -7.26 -5.47 5.67
C ILE A 289 -7.09 -4.82 7.04
N PHE A 290 -8.18 -4.36 7.62
CA PHE A 290 -8.22 -3.88 9.00
C PHE A 290 -8.82 -4.95 9.90
N GLU A 291 -8.07 -5.38 10.90
CA GLU A 291 -8.46 -6.43 11.84
C GLU A 291 -8.47 -5.86 13.25
N MET A 292 -9.61 -5.92 13.91
CA MET A 292 -9.76 -5.63 15.33
C MET A 292 -10.46 -6.83 15.97
N PRO A 293 -9.71 -7.83 16.48
CA PRO A 293 -10.30 -9.07 16.95
C PRO A 293 -11.14 -8.88 18.22
N LYS A 294 -12.37 -9.38 18.23
CA LYS A 294 -13.30 -9.24 19.37
C LYS A 294 -12.78 -9.85 20.67
N TYR A 295 -12.05 -10.95 20.59
CA TYR A 295 -11.49 -11.61 21.79
C TYR A 295 -10.40 -10.77 22.48
N ALA A 296 -9.74 -9.86 21.75
CA ALA A 296 -8.68 -9.00 22.26
C ALA A 296 -9.21 -7.61 22.69
N ASN A 297 -10.42 -7.25 22.27
CA ASN A 297 -11.01 -5.94 22.49
C ASN A 297 -12.29 -6.07 23.31
N LYS A 298 -12.21 -5.72 24.60
CA LYS A 298 -13.36 -5.71 25.51
C LYS A 298 -14.20 -4.44 25.35
N ILE A 299 -14.58 -4.12 24.11
CA ILE A 299 -15.46 -2.99 23.79
C ILE A 299 -16.72 -3.51 23.13
N ASP A 300 -17.82 -2.76 23.28
CA ASP A 300 -19.01 -3.04 22.50
C ASP A 300 -18.86 -2.46 21.08
N TYR A 301 -18.71 -3.33 20.09
CA TYR A 301 -18.54 -2.95 18.70
C TYR A 301 -19.76 -2.20 18.18
N ASN A 302 -20.93 -2.38 18.80
CA ASN A 302 -22.13 -1.65 18.44
C ASN A 302 -22.06 -0.14 18.68
N THR A 303 -21.07 0.30 19.47
CA THR A 303 -20.81 1.73 19.71
C THR A 303 -19.93 2.38 18.64
N ILE A 304 -19.36 1.59 17.74
CA ILE A 304 -18.48 2.07 16.66
C ILE A 304 -19.36 2.63 15.55
N THR A 305 -19.23 3.92 15.27
CA THR A 305 -20.02 4.63 14.26
C THR A 305 -19.28 4.74 12.93
N ASP A 306 -17.94 4.90 12.96
CA ASP A 306 -17.13 5.01 11.75
C ASP A 306 -15.67 4.63 12.02
N ILE A 307 -14.98 4.23 10.95
CA ILE A 307 -13.52 4.11 10.89
C ILE A 307 -13.07 4.93 9.69
N GLN A 308 -12.22 5.93 9.91
CA GLN A 308 -11.67 6.76 8.85
C GLN A 308 -10.21 6.42 8.61
N ILE A 309 -9.86 6.13 7.36
CA ILE A 309 -8.46 6.04 6.93
C ILE A 309 -8.02 7.39 6.36
N LEU A 310 -6.91 7.89 6.86
CA LEU A 310 -6.24 9.11 6.44
C LEU A 310 -4.96 8.71 5.72
N ILE A 311 -4.92 8.94 4.42
CA ILE A 311 -3.76 8.63 3.58
C ILE A 311 -3.07 9.95 3.27
N ASP A 312 -1.90 10.14 3.86
CA ASP A 312 -0.99 11.23 3.50
C ASP A 312 -0.16 10.74 2.32
N TYR A 313 -0.24 11.43 1.18
CA TYR A 313 0.44 11.03 -0.04
C TYR A 313 1.09 12.21 -0.74
N THR A 314 2.04 11.90 -1.62
CA THR A 314 2.72 12.85 -2.48
C THR A 314 2.31 12.63 -3.93
N ALA A 315 2.20 13.69 -4.72
CA ALA A 315 1.84 13.61 -6.12
C ALA A 315 2.57 14.68 -6.96
N LEU A 316 2.78 14.38 -8.24
CA LEU A 316 3.09 15.38 -9.26
C LEU A 316 1.79 15.79 -9.96
N ASP A 317 1.81 16.91 -10.69
CA ASP A 317 0.64 17.46 -11.36
C ASP A 317 0.99 17.77 -12.83
N ASP A 318 0.09 17.42 -13.73
CA ASP A 318 0.24 17.62 -15.17
C ASP A 318 -1.09 18.10 -15.78
N SER A 319 -1.05 19.16 -16.58
CA SER A 319 -2.25 19.76 -17.18
C SER A 319 -2.86 18.90 -18.27
N ASP A 320 -2.05 18.17 -19.02
CA ASP A 320 -2.54 17.35 -20.13
C ASP A 320 -3.23 16.11 -19.56
N TYR A 321 -2.63 15.51 -18.52
CA TYR A 321 -3.26 14.44 -17.77
C TYR A 321 -4.57 14.88 -17.11
N ARG A 322 -4.64 16.11 -16.59
CA ARG A 322 -5.88 16.65 -16.03
C ARG A 322 -7.01 16.63 -17.05
N GLN A 323 -6.76 17.09 -18.27
CA GLN A 323 -7.77 17.11 -19.33
C GLN A 323 -8.19 15.70 -19.73
N GLU A 324 -7.23 14.77 -19.85
CA GLU A 324 -7.49 13.35 -20.12
C GLU A 324 -8.42 12.74 -19.06
N VAL A 325 -8.08 12.93 -17.77
CA VAL A 325 -8.87 12.42 -16.64
C VAL A 325 -10.27 13.04 -16.62
N ILE A 326 -10.40 14.36 -16.81
CA ILE A 326 -11.72 15.02 -16.85
C ILE A 326 -12.59 14.49 -17.99
N ARG A 327 -12.00 14.19 -19.16
CA ARG A 327 -12.72 13.60 -20.31
C ARG A 327 -13.15 12.15 -20.04
N ARG A 328 -12.34 11.38 -19.31
CA ARG A 328 -12.64 9.98 -18.92
C ARG A 328 -13.67 9.90 -17.79
N LEU A 329 -13.66 10.86 -16.86
CA LEU A 329 -14.54 10.85 -15.70
C LEU A 329 -16.01 10.91 -16.14
N PRO A 330 -16.87 9.99 -15.65
CA PRO A 330 -18.26 9.98 -16.04
C PRO A 330 -18.99 11.21 -15.50
N ARG A 331 -19.77 11.88 -16.36
CA ARG A 331 -20.63 13.01 -15.97
C ARG A 331 -21.79 12.58 -15.08
N GLN A 332 -22.32 11.38 -15.31
CA GLN A 332 -23.26 10.72 -14.41
C GLN A 332 -22.47 9.80 -13.48
N ARG A 333 -22.39 10.17 -12.20
CA ARG A 333 -21.64 9.41 -11.19
C ARG A 333 -22.58 8.60 -10.33
N GLY A 334 -22.11 7.43 -9.90
CA GLY A 334 -22.79 6.63 -8.88
C GLY A 334 -22.34 7.03 -7.49
N ALA A 335 -23.28 7.12 -6.55
CA ALA A 335 -23.03 7.30 -5.13
C ALA A 335 -23.91 6.35 -4.31
N VAL A 336 -23.49 6.13 -3.08
CA VAL A 336 -24.22 5.34 -2.09
C VAL A 336 -24.38 6.20 -0.84
N ARG A 337 -25.61 6.36 -0.38
CA ARG A 337 -25.88 6.91 0.95
C ARG A 337 -26.48 5.82 1.82
N THR A 338 -25.82 5.53 2.92
CA THR A 338 -26.26 4.50 3.87
C THR A 338 -26.83 5.14 5.12
N PHE A 339 -27.91 4.55 5.64
CA PHE A 339 -28.56 4.97 6.86
C PHE A 339 -28.59 3.81 7.85
N SER A 340 -28.12 4.05 9.07
CA SER A 340 -28.21 3.07 10.17
C SER A 340 -29.44 3.40 10.98
N PHE A 341 -30.38 2.46 11.08
CA PHE A 341 -31.60 2.68 11.84
C PHE A 341 -31.28 2.93 13.31
N ARG A 342 -30.25 2.28 13.86
CA ARG A 342 -29.82 2.56 15.23
C ARG A 342 -29.43 4.02 15.46
N LEU A 343 -28.75 4.64 14.49
CA LEU A 343 -28.18 5.98 14.64
C LEU A 343 -29.13 7.09 14.17
N GLU A 344 -29.79 6.88 13.04
CA GLU A 344 -30.59 7.89 12.35
C GLU A 344 -32.10 7.66 12.51
N PHE A 345 -32.55 6.42 12.71
CA PHE A 345 -33.98 6.07 12.87
C PHE A 345 -34.27 5.19 14.11
N PRO A 346 -33.85 5.60 15.32
CA PRO A 346 -33.91 4.75 16.52
C PRO A 346 -35.33 4.32 16.88
N ASP A 347 -36.32 5.19 16.63
CA ASP A 347 -37.73 4.89 16.85
C ASP A 347 -38.21 3.75 15.94
N ALA A 348 -37.84 3.77 14.66
CA ALA A 348 -38.17 2.70 13.71
C ALA A 348 -37.54 1.36 14.13
N LEU A 349 -36.31 1.38 14.64
CA LEU A 349 -35.65 0.18 15.17
C LEU A 349 -36.34 -0.33 16.45
N PHE A 350 -36.76 0.56 17.34
CA PHE A 350 -37.48 0.21 18.56
C PHE A 350 -38.83 -0.44 18.25
N HIS A 351 -39.60 0.15 17.33
CA HIS A 351 -40.90 -0.41 16.90
C HIS A 351 -40.78 -1.78 16.26
N LEU A 352 -39.70 -2.01 15.51
CA LEU A 352 -39.39 -3.32 14.94
C LEU A 352 -39.19 -4.39 16.02
N LYS A 353 -38.65 -4.03 17.20
CA LYS A 353 -38.34 -4.97 18.28
C LYS A 353 -39.51 -5.24 19.23
N ASP A 354 -40.22 -4.20 19.67
CA ASP A 354 -41.01 -4.25 20.91
C ASP A 354 -42.54 -4.09 20.74
N SER A 355 -43.09 -4.05 19.52
CA SER A 355 -44.50 -3.68 19.24
C SER A 355 -45.55 -4.15 20.28
N PRO A 356 -46.41 -3.23 20.77
CA PRO A 356 -47.54 -2.74 19.95
C PRO A 356 -47.89 -1.24 20.13
N LEU A 357 -47.35 -0.38 19.24
CA LEU A 357 -47.65 1.07 18.97
C LEU A 357 -47.32 2.15 20.05
N PRO A 358 -46.60 3.26 19.69
CA PRO A 358 -47.24 4.57 19.41
C PRO A 358 -46.58 5.48 18.31
N LEU A 359 -47.24 6.64 18.05
CA LEU A 359 -47.01 7.82 17.14
C LEU A 359 -45.99 7.72 15.97
N ASN A 360 -46.52 7.92 14.74
CA ASN A 360 -45.86 8.05 13.42
C ASN A 360 -45.79 6.81 12.52
N MET A 361 -46.36 5.67 12.93
CA MET A 361 -46.62 4.56 12.02
C MET A 361 -47.82 4.83 11.08
N VAL A 362 -47.77 4.25 9.88
CA VAL A 362 -48.82 4.35 8.86
C VAL A 362 -50.13 3.78 9.41
N ARG A 363 -51.19 4.59 9.45
CA ARG A 363 -52.53 4.11 9.77
C ARG A 363 -53.19 3.56 8.50
N THR A 364 -53.16 2.24 8.35
CA THR A 364 -53.79 1.56 7.21
C THR A 364 -55.26 1.24 7.50
N SER A 365 -56.07 1.19 6.45
CA SER A 365 -57.52 0.89 6.52
C SER A 365 -57.80 -0.52 7.05
N ASP A 366 -56.86 -1.44 6.87
CA ASP A 366 -56.91 -2.78 7.41
C ASP A 366 -56.46 -2.86 8.89
N ASN A 367 -55.95 -1.77 9.48
CA ASN A 367 -55.35 -1.69 10.83
C ASN A 367 -54.22 -2.69 11.12
N PHE A 368 -53.82 -3.52 10.15
CA PHE A 368 -52.91 -4.64 10.31
C PHE A 368 -51.58 -4.39 9.60
N THR A 369 -51.62 -3.96 8.33
CA THR A 369 -50.41 -3.67 7.54
C THR A 369 -49.59 -2.55 8.17
N GLY A 370 -50.27 -1.53 8.69
CA GLY A 370 -49.67 -0.41 9.40
C GLY A 370 -48.86 -0.80 10.64
N LEU A 371 -49.21 -1.90 11.32
CA LEU A 371 -48.51 -2.38 12.53
C LEU A 371 -47.12 -2.95 12.26
N TYR A 372 -46.81 -3.30 11.01
CA TYR A 372 -45.54 -3.93 10.62
C TYR A 372 -44.87 -3.23 9.45
N THR A 373 -45.38 -2.05 9.10
CA THR A 373 -44.77 -1.17 8.10
C THR A 373 -43.92 -0.12 8.82
N LEU A 374 -42.61 -0.23 8.69
CA LEU A 374 -41.68 0.81 9.13
C LEU A 374 -41.73 1.95 8.12
N ALA A 375 -41.88 3.18 8.61
CA ALA A 375 -41.81 4.38 7.80
C ALA A 375 -40.53 5.15 8.14
N VAL A 376 -39.66 5.37 7.16
CA VAL A 376 -38.46 6.21 7.31
C VAL A 376 -38.45 7.31 6.25
N GLU A 377 -38.05 8.51 6.64
CA GLU A 377 -38.02 9.67 5.75
C GLU A 377 -36.57 10.02 5.43
N THR A 378 -36.32 10.33 4.16
CA THR A 378 -35.03 10.79 3.67
C THR A 378 -35.20 12.21 3.15
N GLU A 379 -34.36 13.11 3.64
CA GLU A 379 -34.48 14.53 3.41
C GLU A 379 -33.35 15.06 2.52
N LYS A 380 -33.51 16.27 2.00
CA LYS A 380 -32.50 16.90 1.16
C LYS A 380 -31.14 17.05 1.85
N GLN A 381 -31.15 17.27 3.16
CA GLN A 381 -29.96 17.50 4.00
C GLN A 381 -29.11 16.24 4.20
N ASP A 382 -29.67 15.05 3.97
CA ASP A 382 -28.97 13.78 4.15
C ASP A 382 -27.94 13.49 3.05
N PHE A 383 -27.91 14.33 2.02
CA PHE A 383 -27.13 14.14 0.82
C PHE A 383 -26.29 15.38 0.48
N PRO A 384 -25.11 15.22 -0.15
CA PRO A 384 -24.23 16.34 -0.49
C PRO A 384 -24.92 17.40 -1.38
N PRO A 385 -24.76 18.70 -1.08
CA PRO A 385 -25.51 19.77 -1.76
C PRO A 385 -25.15 19.93 -3.24
N ASN A 386 -23.96 19.48 -3.65
CA ASN A 386 -23.46 19.61 -5.03
C ASN A 386 -23.92 18.47 -5.95
N GLU A 387 -24.55 17.43 -5.40
CA GLU A 387 -25.07 16.31 -6.17
C GLU A 387 -26.48 16.62 -6.67
N GLN A 388 -26.57 17.20 -7.87
CA GLN A 388 -27.85 17.56 -8.48
C GLN A 388 -28.37 16.47 -9.41
N GLY A 389 -29.68 16.48 -9.66
CA GLY A 389 -30.32 15.53 -10.58
C GLY A 389 -30.19 14.07 -10.13
N ARG A 390 -30.32 13.84 -8.82
CA ARG A 390 -30.20 12.51 -8.21
C ARG A 390 -31.28 11.60 -8.79
N LYS A 391 -30.88 10.39 -9.19
CA LYS A 391 -31.78 9.34 -9.67
C LYS A 391 -31.43 8.05 -8.97
N LEU A 392 -32.40 7.52 -8.24
CA LEU A 392 -32.23 6.26 -7.54
C LEU A 392 -32.06 5.12 -8.56
N LYS A 393 -31.11 4.23 -8.28
CA LYS A 393 -30.82 3.04 -9.09
C LYS A 393 -31.38 1.79 -8.41
N ASP A 394 -31.04 1.61 -7.14
CA ASP A 394 -31.53 0.51 -6.33
C ASP A 394 -31.39 0.82 -4.85
N VAL A 395 -32.13 0.08 -4.04
CA VAL A 395 -32.09 0.16 -2.58
C VAL A 395 -31.60 -1.17 -2.04
N VAL A 396 -30.65 -1.14 -1.13
CA VAL A 396 -30.14 -2.30 -0.42
C VAL A 396 -30.56 -2.20 1.03
N LEU A 397 -31.17 -3.25 1.56
CA LEU A 397 -31.47 -3.36 2.97
C LEU A 397 -30.67 -4.51 3.56
N TYR A 398 -29.97 -4.25 4.66
CA TYR A 398 -29.19 -5.23 5.39
C TYR A 398 -29.63 -5.27 6.85
N ILE A 399 -30.06 -6.42 7.34
CA ILE A 399 -30.45 -6.61 8.74
C ILE A 399 -29.37 -7.40 9.45
N ARG A 400 -28.82 -6.78 10.50
CA ARG A 400 -27.80 -7.36 11.36
C ARG A 400 -28.43 -8.02 12.59
N SER A 401 -28.01 -9.23 12.95
CA SER A 401 -28.60 -9.93 14.11
C SER A 401 -27.62 -10.74 14.97
N LYS A 402 -28.01 -10.98 16.23
CA LYS A 402 -27.30 -11.86 17.16
C LYS A 402 -27.57 -13.34 16.88
N GLY A 403 -27.06 -13.86 15.77
CA GLY A 403 -27.08 -15.30 15.52
C GLY A 403 -28.36 -15.86 14.92
N LYS A 404 -29.40 -15.03 14.71
CA LYS A 404 -30.72 -15.48 14.25
C LYS A 404 -30.85 -15.35 12.74
N ASP A 405 -31.09 -16.48 12.07
CA ASP A 405 -31.23 -16.47 10.61
C ASP A 405 -32.56 -15.82 10.20
N PHE A 406 -32.46 -14.61 9.64
CA PHE A 406 -33.57 -13.85 9.07
C PHE A 406 -33.70 -14.00 7.56
N SER A 407 -32.87 -14.82 6.91
CA SER A 407 -33.01 -15.18 5.49
C SER A 407 -34.39 -15.71 5.06
N PRO A 408 -35.20 -16.40 5.91
CA PRO A 408 -36.55 -16.81 5.51
C PRO A 408 -37.60 -15.68 5.53
N LEU A 409 -37.25 -14.46 5.95
CA LEU A 409 -38.15 -13.31 5.84
C LEU A 409 -38.16 -12.79 4.40
N LYS A 410 -39.33 -12.37 3.91
CA LYS A 410 -39.45 -11.51 2.74
C LYS A 410 -39.62 -10.09 3.20
N ILE A 411 -38.75 -9.21 2.73
CA ILE A 411 -38.91 -7.79 2.96
C ILE A 411 -39.49 -7.18 1.70
N LYS A 412 -40.56 -6.43 1.87
CA LYS A 412 -41.18 -5.67 0.80
C LYS A 412 -41.01 -4.18 1.07
N MET A 413 -40.87 -3.40 0.01
CA MET A 413 -40.65 -1.96 0.12
C MET A 413 -41.50 -1.21 -0.90
N ILE A 414 -41.92 0.00 -0.54
CA ILE A 414 -42.48 0.97 -1.47
C ILE A 414 -42.12 2.40 -1.02
N SER A 415 -41.94 3.30 -1.97
CA SER A 415 -41.69 4.72 -1.71
C SER A 415 -42.98 5.53 -1.85
N ARG A 416 -43.11 6.67 -1.16
CA ARG A 416 -44.30 7.53 -1.26
C ARG A 416 -44.48 8.11 -2.66
N SER A 417 -43.40 8.41 -3.39
CA SER A 417 -43.50 8.86 -4.79
C SER A 417 -44.11 7.77 -5.68
N LYS A 418 -43.70 6.51 -5.50
CA LYS A 418 -44.26 5.36 -6.20
C LYS A 418 -45.73 5.14 -5.82
N LEU A 419 -46.05 5.19 -4.52
CA LEU A 419 -47.41 5.08 -3.99
C LEU A 419 -48.35 6.12 -4.62
N SER A 420 -47.90 7.38 -4.67
CA SER A 420 -48.65 8.49 -5.28
C SER A 420 -48.86 8.28 -6.78
N SER A 421 -47.88 7.72 -7.49
CA SER A 421 -48.02 7.40 -8.92
C SER A 421 -49.05 6.30 -9.21
N LEU A 422 -49.34 5.45 -8.22
CA LEU A 422 -50.38 4.41 -8.28
C LEU A 422 -51.75 4.93 -7.84
N GLY A 423 -51.86 6.18 -7.39
CA GLY A 423 -53.11 6.77 -6.88
C GLY A 423 -53.56 6.19 -5.54
N ILE A 424 -52.65 5.57 -4.78
CA ILE A 424 -52.93 4.98 -3.47
C ILE A 424 -52.53 6.00 -2.39
N GLU A 425 -53.40 6.27 -1.43
CA GLU A 425 -53.08 7.06 -0.23
C GLU A 425 -52.39 6.19 0.82
N GLU A 426 -51.66 6.79 1.76
CA GLU A 426 -50.93 6.04 2.81
C GLU A 426 -51.88 5.16 3.64
N SER A 427 -53.11 5.60 3.87
CA SER A 427 -54.14 4.80 4.56
C SER A 427 -54.67 3.61 3.74
N GLY A 428 -54.41 3.57 2.44
CA GLY A 428 -54.78 2.48 1.55
C GLY A 428 -53.71 1.38 1.40
N LEU A 429 -52.60 1.46 2.14
CA LEU A 429 -51.53 0.47 2.07
C LEU A 429 -52.02 -0.91 2.53
N VAL A 430 -51.89 -1.90 1.63
CA VAL A 430 -52.15 -3.33 1.87
C VAL A 430 -50.90 -4.14 1.52
N PRO A 431 -50.76 -5.41 1.96
CA PRO A 431 -49.54 -6.19 1.73
C PRO A 431 -49.19 -6.41 0.25
N GLY A 432 -50.19 -6.32 -0.64
CA GLY A 432 -50.03 -6.37 -2.09
C GLY A 432 -49.59 -5.05 -2.75
N SER A 433 -49.56 -3.94 -2.01
CA SER A 433 -49.07 -2.64 -2.50
C SER A 433 -47.54 -2.55 -2.56
N PHE A 434 -46.82 -3.46 -1.89
CA PHE A 434 -45.37 -3.42 -1.76
C PHE A 434 -44.68 -4.31 -2.80
N GLU A 435 -43.45 -3.94 -3.18
CA GLU A 435 -42.61 -4.73 -4.07
C GLU A 435 -41.64 -5.61 -3.27
N ASP A 436 -41.49 -6.89 -3.64
CA ASP A 436 -40.56 -7.82 -2.98
C ASP A 436 -39.10 -7.39 -3.23
N ALA A 437 -38.26 -7.44 -2.19
CA ALA A 437 -36.81 -7.27 -2.34
C ALA A 437 -36.14 -8.58 -2.78
N ASP A 438 -35.28 -8.51 -3.79
CA ASP A 438 -34.51 -9.65 -4.26
C ASP A 438 -33.46 -10.05 -3.21
N THR A 439 -33.58 -11.26 -2.68
CA THR A 439 -32.59 -11.84 -1.77
C THR A 439 -31.56 -12.66 -2.55
N PRO A 440 -30.24 -12.46 -2.34
CA PRO A 440 -29.23 -13.34 -2.90
C PRO A 440 -29.44 -14.79 -2.45
N PRO A 441 -28.99 -15.78 -3.25
CA PRO A 441 -29.08 -17.19 -2.86
C PRO A 441 -28.38 -17.43 -1.50
N PRO A 442 -28.97 -18.27 -0.62
CA PRO A 442 -28.50 -18.48 0.75
C PRO A 442 -27.05 -18.97 0.86
N ASP A 443 -26.49 -19.60 -0.19
CA ASP A 443 -25.12 -20.14 -0.20
C ASP A 443 -24.03 -19.07 -0.31
N LYS A 444 -24.37 -17.83 -0.70
CA LYS A 444 -23.38 -16.74 -0.89
C LYS A 444 -23.31 -15.76 0.29
N ILE A 445 -24.19 -15.88 1.28
CA ILE A 445 -24.28 -14.97 2.42
C ILE A 445 -23.72 -15.70 3.65
N LYS A 446 -22.70 -15.13 4.31
CA LYS A 446 -22.27 -15.63 5.62
C LYS A 446 -23.43 -15.39 6.61
N LYS A 447 -24.06 -16.48 7.09
CA LYS A 447 -25.16 -16.44 8.08
C LYS A 447 -24.69 -15.79 9.39
N PRO A 448 -25.53 -15.01 10.11
CA PRO A 448 -27.00 -14.92 10.02
C PRO A 448 -27.50 -13.48 9.83
N ASN A 449 -27.50 -12.99 8.59
CA ASN A 449 -27.96 -11.65 8.24
C ASN A 449 -28.85 -11.71 7.00
N TYR A 450 -29.90 -10.88 6.98
CA TYR A 450 -30.72 -10.70 5.78
C TYR A 450 -30.10 -9.62 4.90
N ILE A 451 -30.02 -9.87 3.59
CA ILE A 451 -29.71 -8.85 2.58
C ILE A 451 -30.75 -8.94 1.48
N GLY A 452 -31.41 -7.81 1.23
CA GLY A 452 -32.40 -7.66 0.16
C GLY A 452 -32.02 -6.48 -0.71
N ARG A 453 -32.20 -6.62 -2.03
CA ARG A 453 -31.99 -5.55 -2.99
C ARG A 453 -33.26 -5.29 -3.77
N TRP A 454 -33.71 -4.06 -3.75
CA TRP A 454 -34.85 -3.61 -4.52
C TRP A 454 -34.38 -2.84 -5.76
N GLN A 455 -34.64 -3.40 -6.94
CA GLN A 455 -34.30 -2.76 -8.21
C GLN A 455 -35.39 -1.75 -8.59
N VAL A 456 -34.99 -0.49 -8.80
CA VAL A 456 -35.91 0.55 -9.25
C VAL A 456 -36.13 0.37 -10.76
N SER A 457 -37.36 0.06 -11.18
CA SER A 457 -37.69 -0.06 -12.60
C SER A 457 -37.38 1.25 -13.35
N GLN A 458 -36.79 1.18 -14.55
CA GLN A 458 -36.32 2.35 -15.31
C GLN A 458 -37.40 3.41 -15.63
N ALA A 459 -38.69 3.06 -15.49
CA ALA A 459 -39.84 3.94 -15.71
C ALA A 459 -40.42 4.56 -14.42
N SER A 460 -39.79 4.36 -13.26
CA SER A 460 -40.37 4.76 -11.98
C SER A 460 -39.92 6.14 -11.48
N VAL A 461 -40.87 6.89 -10.91
CA VAL A 461 -40.73 8.27 -10.39
C VAL A 461 -40.17 8.26 -8.96
N VAL A 462 -39.18 7.40 -8.69
CA VAL A 462 -38.64 7.25 -7.32
C VAL A 462 -37.47 8.19 -7.15
N ASP A 463 -37.62 9.17 -6.25
CA ASP A 463 -36.55 10.07 -5.84
C ASP A 463 -35.77 9.45 -4.66
N VAL A 464 -34.54 9.90 -4.44
CA VAL A 464 -33.75 9.56 -3.26
C VAL A 464 -34.24 10.30 -2.01
N ILE A 465 -34.94 11.43 -2.19
CA ILE A 465 -35.62 12.18 -1.14
C ILE A 465 -37.06 11.72 -1.13
N ASP A 466 -37.35 10.71 -0.32
CA ASP A 466 -38.67 10.10 -0.27
C ASP A 466 -38.99 9.60 1.15
N ARG A 467 -40.26 9.24 1.35
CA ARG A 467 -40.69 8.46 2.50
C ARG A 467 -40.78 6.99 2.09
N TRP A 468 -40.03 6.16 2.80
CA TRP A 468 -39.84 4.75 2.55
C TRP A 468 -40.71 3.94 3.49
N TYR A 469 -41.50 3.03 2.93
CA TYR A 469 -42.31 2.08 3.66
C TYR A 469 -41.73 0.69 3.52
N ILE A 470 -41.35 0.07 4.63
CA ILE A 470 -40.72 -1.24 4.68
C ILE A 470 -41.64 -2.19 5.44
N LEU A 471 -42.20 -3.15 4.72
CA LEU A 471 -43.03 -4.21 5.28
C LEU A 471 -42.19 -5.48 5.42
N ILE A 472 -42.18 -6.05 6.62
CA ILE A 472 -41.49 -7.32 6.88
C ILE A 472 -42.56 -8.42 6.96
N SER A 473 -42.50 -9.37 6.03
CA SER A 473 -43.49 -10.44 5.87
C SER A 473 -42.84 -11.82 5.90
N PRO A 474 -43.49 -12.85 6.46
CA PRO A 474 -43.08 -14.23 6.25
C PRO A 474 -43.45 -14.71 4.83
N ASN A 475 -42.86 -15.83 4.43
CA ASN A 475 -42.52 -16.21 3.06
C ASN A 475 -43.66 -16.73 2.16
N GLU A 476 -44.92 -16.32 2.33
CA GLU A 476 -46.04 -16.80 1.46
C GLU A 476 -46.78 -15.64 0.77
N PRO A 477 -46.88 -15.64 -0.58
CA PRO A 477 -47.60 -14.60 -1.33
C PRO A 477 -49.13 -14.73 -1.28
N GLU A 478 -49.68 -15.80 -0.69
CA GLU A 478 -51.13 -16.11 -0.74
C GLU A 478 -51.79 -16.28 0.65
N ASN A 479 -51.06 -16.04 1.74
CA ASN A 479 -51.55 -16.30 3.10
C ASN A 479 -51.37 -15.06 3.98
N ASP A 480 -52.26 -14.08 3.81
CA ASP A 480 -52.34 -12.84 4.61
C ASP A 480 -52.67 -13.07 6.12
N ASN A 481 -52.63 -14.31 6.60
CA ASN A 481 -52.90 -14.73 7.99
C ASN A 481 -51.63 -14.91 8.83
N PHE A 482 -50.57 -14.16 8.56
CA PHE A 482 -49.33 -14.22 9.37
C PHE A 482 -49.39 -13.36 10.64
N LEU A 483 -50.49 -12.65 10.83
CA LEU A 483 -50.80 -11.86 12.00
C LEU A 483 -51.75 -12.65 12.91
N LYS A 484 -51.18 -13.32 13.90
CA LYS A 484 -51.97 -13.94 14.98
C LYS A 484 -51.99 -13.00 16.17
N LYS A 485 -52.96 -13.19 17.07
CA LYS A 485 -52.90 -12.58 18.40
C LYS A 485 -52.25 -13.58 19.34
N ASP A 486 -51.33 -13.12 20.18
CA ASP A 486 -50.86 -13.91 21.32
C ASP A 486 -52.02 -14.12 22.32
N LEU A 487 -51.76 -14.90 23.38
CA LEU A 487 -52.75 -15.15 24.43
C LEU A 487 -53.22 -13.87 25.17
N SER A 488 -52.48 -12.76 25.02
CA SER A 488 -52.76 -11.44 25.61
C SER A 488 -53.48 -10.50 24.65
N GLY A 489 -53.73 -10.92 23.40
CA GLY A 489 -54.39 -10.11 22.37
C GLY A 489 -53.45 -9.23 21.55
N ASN A 490 -52.13 -9.29 21.78
CA ASN A 490 -51.14 -8.53 21.02
C ASN A 490 -50.87 -9.17 19.66
N PRO A 491 -50.75 -8.38 18.59
CA PRO A 491 -50.45 -8.90 17.27
C PRO A 491 -49.01 -9.47 17.25
N ILE A 492 -48.85 -10.69 16.76
CA ILE A 492 -47.58 -11.40 16.61
C ILE A 492 -47.38 -11.86 15.17
N LEU A 493 -46.17 -11.66 14.65
CA LEU A 493 -45.77 -12.20 13.35
C LEU A 493 -45.46 -13.69 13.50
N VAL A 494 -46.20 -14.53 12.77
CA VAL A 494 -46.00 -15.98 12.76
C VAL A 494 -45.72 -16.50 11.35
N ASN A 495 -44.86 -17.51 11.25
CA ASN A 495 -44.74 -18.33 10.05
C ASN A 495 -45.08 -19.78 10.42
N GLY A 496 -46.27 -20.22 10.01
CA GLY A 496 -46.89 -21.45 10.49
C GLY A 496 -47.10 -21.44 12.01
N ASN A 497 -46.28 -22.21 12.73
CA ASN A 497 -46.29 -22.36 14.18
C ASN A 497 -45.16 -21.62 14.92
N LYS A 498 -44.27 -20.93 14.20
CA LYS A 498 -43.15 -20.19 14.81
C LYS A 498 -43.47 -18.70 14.90
N VAL A 499 -43.32 -18.13 16.10
CA VAL A 499 -43.37 -16.67 16.32
C VAL A 499 -42.01 -16.07 15.92
N PHE A 500 -42.03 -15.05 15.09
CA PHE A 500 -40.84 -14.25 14.81
C PHE A 500 -40.60 -13.26 15.94
N ASP A 501 -39.45 -13.43 16.58
CA ASP A 501 -38.92 -12.51 17.57
C ASP A 501 -37.80 -11.66 16.92
N PHE A 502 -37.99 -10.34 16.97
CA PHE A 502 -37.11 -9.34 16.36
C PHE A 502 -36.18 -8.68 17.39
N SER A 503 -36.26 -9.06 18.67
CA SER A 503 -35.41 -8.53 19.74
C SER A 503 -33.90 -8.70 19.47
N GLU A 504 -33.54 -9.76 18.73
CA GLU A 504 -32.17 -10.09 18.34
C GLU A 504 -31.62 -9.25 17.17
N ILE A 505 -32.44 -8.39 16.54
CA ILE A 505 -31.95 -7.44 15.52
C ILE A 505 -31.07 -6.42 16.21
N GLU A 506 -29.84 -6.26 15.76
CA GLU A 506 -28.95 -5.25 16.29
C GLU A 506 -29.10 -3.92 15.56
N ASP A 507 -29.19 -3.96 14.23
CA ASP A 507 -29.31 -2.78 13.37
C ASP A 507 -29.94 -3.14 12.02
N VAL A 508 -30.49 -2.14 11.35
CA VAL A 508 -30.98 -2.21 9.97
C VAL A 508 -30.29 -1.12 9.18
N ILE A 509 -29.56 -1.51 8.14
CA ILE A 509 -28.80 -0.60 7.26
C ILE A 509 -29.57 -0.45 5.95
N LEU A 510 -30.02 0.77 5.66
CA LEU A 510 -30.68 1.16 4.42
C LEU A 510 -29.66 1.88 3.52
N GLY A 511 -29.25 1.23 2.44
CA GLY A 511 -28.36 1.80 1.43
C GLY A 511 -29.14 2.25 0.19
N LEU A 512 -29.11 3.55 -0.09
CA LEU A 512 -29.64 4.12 -1.34
C LEU A 512 -28.50 4.23 -2.36
N ASN A 513 -28.54 3.41 -3.41
CA ASN A 513 -27.64 3.52 -4.55
C ASN A 513 -28.28 4.44 -5.58
N TYR A 514 -27.63 5.56 -5.89
CA TYR A 514 -28.17 6.55 -6.81
C TYR A 514 -27.11 7.07 -7.77
N THR A 515 -27.56 7.74 -8.81
CA THR A 515 -26.71 8.48 -9.74
C THR A 515 -26.97 9.96 -9.62
N TYR A 516 -25.97 10.79 -9.86
CA TYR A 516 -26.10 12.25 -9.88
C TYR A 516 -25.29 12.84 -11.02
N VAL A 517 -25.63 14.07 -11.41
CA VAL A 517 -24.88 14.81 -12.44
C VAL A 517 -23.76 15.59 -11.75
N ALA A 518 -22.52 15.18 -11.99
CA ALA A 518 -21.36 15.87 -11.46
C ALA A 518 -21.12 17.16 -12.26
N PRO A 519 -20.94 18.32 -11.60
CA PRO A 519 -20.64 19.58 -12.26
C PRO A 519 -19.17 19.63 -12.71
N LEU A 520 -18.82 18.81 -13.70
CA LEU A 520 -17.47 18.80 -14.28
C LEU A 520 -17.26 20.02 -15.19
N PRO A 521 -16.07 20.64 -15.16
CA PRO A 521 -15.75 21.71 -16.10
C PRO A 521 -15.86 21.20 -17.55
N GLN A 522 -16.28 22.07 -18.46
CA GLN A 522 -16.29 21.73 -19.88
C GLN A 522 -14.84 21.55 -20.35
N ALA A 523 -14.59 20.44 -21.06
CA ALA A 523 -13.26 20.01 -21.49
C ALA A 523 -12.78 20.73 -22.75
#